data_AF-A0A0P9CZ41-F1
#
_entry.id   AF-A0A0P9CZ41-F1
#
_cell.length_a   1.000
_cell.length_b   1.000
_cell.length_c   1.000
_cell.angle_alpha   90.00
_cell.angle_beta   90.00
_cell.angle_gamma   90.00
#
_symmetry.space_group_name_H-M   'P 1'
#
loop_
_entity.id
_entity.type
_entity.pdbx_description
1 polymer ?
#
loop_
_entity_poly.entity_id
_entity_poly.type
_entity_poly.pdbx_seq_one_letter_code
_entity_poly.pdbx_strand_id
1 'polypeptide(L)'
;MSGASRVERLGTEKIGKLLLEMSSQTTLSLLVYAIYSITDTYFLSVGINSLAAAGASIISPVLIGLGAVATTVGAGGASVVSRALGEQDVERASRAVATTFLIFWAAAITITIAGALCIEPLVYLLGATDRIAPYAIVYGRIIFLGAVTSTGFSTIIRADGNARYSTAIWVIPVTTNLVLCWLFIMVLRIGVAGAALATVVAQAISAGMGVYFFFFRKNRSYRIRRAYFRPDWRLIGEVLMIGFPSLIKNLSASLVVIIINNLLKQIGGDSALGVFAIANRLYSALNLPQTGIVQGMQPLVGYNFGQRQFERVRRTVRLSLGATVVYGALACVFCQLMPAVLI
;
A
#
# COMPACT_ATOMS: atom_id res chain seq x y z
N MET A 1 15.34 34.20 -6.56
CA MET A 1 14.52 33.16 -7.22
C MET A 1 14.15 32.13 -6.16
N SER A 2 13.03 32.34 -5.44
CA SER A 2 12.55 31.35 -4.47
C SER A 2 12.12 30.11 -5.24
N GLY A 3 12.70 28.95 -4.92
CA GLY A 3 12.32 27.70 -5.56
C GLY A 3 10.83 27.46 -5.33
N ALA A 4 10.05 27.37 -6.42
CA ALA A 4 8.63 27.04 -6.39
C ALA A 4 8.40 25.85 -5.43
N SER A 5 7.36 25.94 -4.61
CA SER A 5 7.07 24.88 -3.64
C SER A 5 6.87 23.54 -4.39
N ARG A 6 7.22 22.39 -3.79
CA ARG A 6 7.12 21.09 -4.49
C ARG A 6 5.70 20.80 -5.00
N VAL A 7 4.68 21.33 -4.33
CA VAL A 7 3.28 21.26 -4.75
C VAL A 7 3.00 22.14 -5.98
N GLU A 8 3.59 23.32 -6.04
CA GLU A 8 3.44 24.24 -7.19
C GLU A 8 4.06 23.68 -8.48
N ARG A 9 5.06 22.80 -8.37
CA ARG A 9 5.59 22.02 -9.51
C ARG A 9 4.50 21.15 -10.17
N LEU A 10 3.51 20.68 -9.42
CA LEU A 10 2.40 19.88 -9.94
C LEU A 10 1.56 20.66 -10.98
N GLY A 11 1.46 21.98 -10.81
CA GLY A 11 0.72 22.89 -11.68
C GLY A 11 1.55 23.63 -12.73
N THR A 12 2.88 23.62 -12.63
CA THR A 12 3.75 24.43 -13.52
C THR A 12 4.68 23.59 -14.39
N GLU A 13 5.23 22.48 -13.91
CA GLU A 13 6.26 21.72 -14.63
C GLU A 13 5.70 20.93 -15.84
N LYS A 14 6.56 20.51 -16.78
CA LYS A 14 6.14 19.69 -17.93
C LYS A 14 5.56 18.35 -17.46
N ILE A 15 4.32 18.08 -17.86
CA ILE A 15 3.54 16.89 -17.44
C ILE A 15 4.30 15.59 -17.68
N GLY A 16 4.95 15.41 -18.84
CA GLY A 16 5.66 14.16 -19.15
C GLY A 16 6.80 13.85 -18.20
N LYS A 17 7.60 14.86 -17.84
CA LYS A 17 8.71 14.72 -16.88
C LYS A 17 8.19 14.41 -15.48
N LEU A 18 7.14 15.12 -15.07
CA LEU A 18 6.53 14.94 -13.75
C LEU A 18 5.85 13.58 -13.61
N LEU A 19 5.11 13.15 -14.64
CA LEU A 19 4.50 11.83 -14.70
C LEU A 19 5.58 10.75 -14.62
N LEU A 20 6.67 10.86 -15.39
CA LEU A 20 7.77 9.89 -15.34
C LEU A 20 8.45 9.86 -13.95
N GLU A 21 8.71 11.01 -13.33
CA GLU A 21 9.26 11.07 -11.97
C GLU A 21 8.29 10.43 -10.95
N MET A 22 7.01 10.78 -10.97
CA MET A 22 6.06 10.26 -9.99
C MET A 22 5.72 8.78 -10.20
N SER A 23 5.55 8.36 -11.45
CA SER A 23 5.28 6.96 -11.80
C SER A 23 6.47 6.07 -11.47
N SER A 24 7.69 6.42 -11.87
CA SER A 24 8.88 5.61 -11.58
C SER A 24 9.13 5.45 -10.08
N GLN A 25 8.99 6.53 -9.30
CA GLN A 25 9.12 6.49 -7.84
C GLN A 25 8.03 5.62 -7.19
N THR A 26 6.80 5.66 -7.72
CA THR A 26 5.69 4.86 -7.21
C THR A 26 5.85 3.38 -7.56
N THR A 27 6.27 3.07 -8.79
CA THR A 27 6.62 1.70 -9.20
C THR A 27 7.73 1.16 -8.31
N LEU A 28 8.76 1.96 -8.00
CA LEU A 28 9.82 1.55 -7.08
C LEU A 28 9.28 1.23 -5.68
N SER A 29 8.34 2.02 -5.15
CA SER A 29 7.67 1.70 -3.86
C SER A 29 6.96 0.36 -3.90
N LEU A 30 6.24 0.07 -4.99
CA LEU A 30 5.50 -1.18 -5.16
C LEU A 30 6.44 -2.38 -5.32
N LEU A 31 7.56 -2.23 -6.03
CA LEU A 31 8.60 -3.25 -6.15
C LEU A 31 9.25 -3.56 -4.80
N VAL A 32 9.55 -2.52 -4.02
CA VAL A 32 10.10 -2.67 -2.66
C VAL A 32 9.13 -3.42 -1.75
N TYR A 33 7.83 -3.14 -1.84
CA TYR A 33 6.81 -3.91 -1.13
C TYR A 33 6.76 -5.37 -1.56
N ALA A 34 6.89 -5.66 -2.85
CA ALA A 34 6.96 -7.04 -3.36
C ALA A 34 8.19 -7.78 -2.81
N ILE A 35 9.36 -7.12 -2.77
CA ILE A 35 10.58 -7.67 -2.18
C ILE A 35 10.38 -7.98 -0.69
N TYR A 36 9.76 -7.05 0.05
CA TYR A 36 9.40 -7.28 1.46
C TYR A 36 8.56 -8.55 1.62
N SER A 37 7.49 -8.70 0.83
CA SER A 37 6.59 -9.86 0.92
C SER A 37 7.30 -11.20 0.65
N ILE A 38 8.20 -11.23 -0.34
CA ILE A 38 8.98 -12.43 -0.68
C ILE A 38 9.96 -12.76 0.44
N THR A 39 10.67 -11.74 0.92
CA THR A 39 11.72 -11.93 1.92
C THR A 39 11.14 -12.35 3.28
N ASP A 40 10.03 -11.75 3.71
CA ASP A 40 9.33 -12.11 4.94
C ASP A 40 8.90 -13.60 4.91
N THR A 41 8.32 -14.02 3.79
CA THR A 41 7.94 -15.43 3.57
C THR A 41 9.16 -16.35 3.59
N TYR A 42 10.27 -15.94 2.99
CA TYR A 42 11.53 -16.70 2.99
C TYR A 42 12.06 -16.90 4.40
N PHE A 43 12.13 -15.85 5.22
CA PHE A 43 12.60 -15.96 6.60
C PHE A 43 11.69 -16.80 7.48
N LEU A 44 10.37 -16.69 7.31
CA LEU A 44 9.41 -17.50 8.06
C LEU A 44 9.51 -18.98 7.69
N SER A 45 9.64 -19.30 6.40
CA SER A 45 9.65 -20.68 5.89
C SER A 45 11.00 -21.38 6.04
N VAL A 46 12.07 -20.77 5.53
CA VAL A 46 13.42 -21.35 5.51
C VAL A 46 14.19 -21.03 6.78
N GLY A 47 14.03 -19.82 7.33
CA GLY A 47 14.75 -19.39 8.52
C GLY A 47 14.24 -20.00 9.83
N ILE A 48 12.96 -20.42 9.87
CA ILE A 48 12.35 -21.02 11.07
C ILE A 48 11.90 -22.45 10.77
N ASN A 49 10.75 -22.59 10.09
CA ASN A 49 10.22 -23.86 9.58
C ASN A 49 8.93 -23.62 8.77
N SER A 50 8.44 -24.65 8.09
CA SER A 50 7.19 -24.57 7.31
C SER A 50 5.94 -24.27 8.16
N LEU A 51 5.90 -24.68 9.43
CA LEU A 51 4.77 -24.41 10.33
C LEU A 51 4.67 -22.93 10.72
N ALA A 52 5.79 -22.24 10.86
CA ALA A 52 5.88 -20.81 11.10
C ALA A 52 5.30 -20.00 9.94
N ALA A 53 5.68 -20.34 8.70
CA ALA A 53 5.11 -19.74 7.50
C ALA A 53 3.60 -20.01 7.35
N ALA A 54 3.16 -21.22 7.70
CA ALA A 54 1.73 -21.55 7.73
C ALA A 54 0.98 -20.71 8.79
N GLY A 55 1.55 -20.53 9.97
CA GLY A 55 0.97 -19.71 11.04
C GLY A 55 0.80 -18.23 10.65
N ALA A 56 1.79 -17.63 10.00
CA ALA A 56 1.70 -16.27 9.48
C ALA A 56 0.64 -16.16 8.36
N SER A 57 0.55 -17.18 7.50
CA SER A 57 -0.41 -17.24 6.41
C SER A 57 -1.87 -17.31 6.90
N ILE A 58 -2.13 -17.99 8.02
CA ILE A 58 -3.47 -18.03 8.64
C ILE A 58 -3.94 -16.64 9.06
N ILE A 59 -3.03 -15.75 9.48
CA ILE A 59 -3.37 -14.37 9.90
C ILE A 59 -3.43 -13.39 8.73
N SER A 60 -2.91 -13.77 7.56
CA SER A 60 -2.89 -12.93 6.36
C SER A 60 -4.23 -12.29 5.97
N PRO A 61 -5.43 -12.89 6.17
CA PRO A 61 -6.69 -12.24 5.85
C PRO A 61 -6.90 -10.94 6.65
N VAL A 62 -6.48 -10.90 7.92
CA VAL A 62 -6.62 -9.70 8.75
C VAL A 62 -5.66 -8.61 8.30
N LEU A 63 -4.43 -8.99 7.91
CA LEU A 63 -3.45 -8.07 7.32
C LEU A 63 -3.93 -7.50 5.97
N ILE A 64 -4.58 -8.33 5.14
CA ILE A 64 -5.21 -7.89 3.90
C ILE A 64 -6.35 -6.91 4.19
N GLY A 65 -7.15 -7.16 5.23
CA GLY A 65 -8.18 -6.22 5.70
C GLY A 65 -7.61 -4.86 6.08
N LEU A 66 -6.51 -4.83 6.84
CA LEU A 66 -5.77 -3.60 7.15
C LEU A 66 -5.27 -2.90 5.88
N GLY A 67 -4.71 -3.66 4.93
CA GLY A 67 -4.26 -3.15 3.63
C GLY A 67 -5.41 -2.58 2.78
N ALA A 68 -6.59 -3.19 2.85
CA ALA A 68 -7.79 -2.72 2.14
C ALA A 68 -8.25 -1.36 2.70
N VAL A 69 -8.27 -1.20 4.03
CA VAL A 69 -8.54 0.10 4.67
C VAL A 69 -7.45 1.12 4.30
N ALA A 70 -6.17 0.73 4.41
CA ALA A 70 -5.01 1.54 4.01
C ALA A 70 -5.17 2.12 2.59
N THR A 71 -5.56 1.27 1.65
CA THR A 71 -5.73 1.63 0.25
C THR A 71 -6.97 2.49 0.02
N THR A 72 -8.10 2.15 0.64
CA THR A 72 -9.39 2.86 0.50
C THR A 72 -9.28 4.28 1.01
N VAL A 73 -8.91 4.44 2.28
CA VAL A 73 -8.80 5.74 2.94
C VAL A 73 -7.59 6.51 2.38
N GLY A 74 -6.52 5.81 2.01
CA GLY A 74 -5.33 6.41 1.41
C GLY A 74 -5.61 7.03 0.04
N ALA A 75 -6.34 6.32 -0.83
CA ALA A 75 -6.72 6.83 -2.15
C ALA A 75 -7.73 7.99 -2.03
N GLY A 76 -8.72 7.86 -1.15
CA GLY A 76 -9.71 8.92 -0.88
C GLY A 76 -9.06 10.18 -0.32
N GLY A 77 -8.28 10.04 0.75
CA GLY A 77 -7.55 11.13 1.40
C GLY A 77 -6.58 11.82 0.45
N ALA A 78 -5.79 11.05 -0.31
CA ALA A 78 -4.87 11.60 -1.31
C ALA A 78 -5.59 12.43 -2.39
N SER A 79 -6.78 12.00 -2.82
CA SER A 79 -7.58 12.73 -3.80
C SER A 79 -8.09 14.07 -3.25
N VAL A 80 -8.68 14.07 -2.04
CA VAL A 80 -9.18 15.29 -1.39
C VAL A 80 -8.04 16.27 -1.14
N VAL A 81 -6.90 15.78 -0.64
CA VAL A 81 -5.70 16.61 -0.41
C VAL A 81 -5.18 17.22 -1.69
N SER A 82 -5.04 16.42 -2.76
CA SER A 82 -4.54 16.93 -4.06
C SER A 82 -5.46 18.01 -4.63
N ARG A 83 -6.78 17.81 -4.57
CA ARG A 83 -7.78 18.80 -5.03
C ARG A 83 -7.74 20.08 -4.20
N ALA A 84 -7.76 19.97 -2.87
CA ALA A 84 -7.72 21.12 -1.97
C ALA A 84 -6.45 21.96 -2.13
N LEU A 85 -5.29 21.30 -2.32
CA LEU A 85 -4.03 21.99 -2.63
C LEU A 85 -4.08 22.71 -3.99
N GLY A 86 -4.75 22.11 -4.97
CA GLY A 86 -4.99 22.74 -6.27
C GLY A 86 -5.92 23.96 -6.17
N GLU A 87 -6.95 23.89 -5.34
CA GLU A 87 -7.88 24.99 -5.04
C GLU A 87 -7.24 26.11 -4.18
N GLN A 88 -5.97 25.96 -3.78
CA GLN A 88 -5.27 26.80 -2.81
C GLN A 88 -5.93 26.84 -1.42
N ASP A 89 -6.84 25.91 -1.13
CA ASP A 89 -7.49 25.75 0.17
C ASP A 89 -6.62 24.89 1.10
N VAL A 90 -5.59 25.53 1.64
CA VAL A 90 -4.61 24.91 2.55
C VAL A 90 -5.26 24.44 3.86
N GLU A 91 -6.33 25.09 4.30
CA GLU A 91 -7.06 24.69 5.49
C GLU A 91 -7.82 23.38 5.27
N ARG A 92 -8.57 23.28 4.16
CA ARG A 92 -9.23 22.03 3.77
C ARG A 92 -8.24 20.90 3.55
N ALA A 93 -7.09 21.17 2.92
CA ALA A 93 -6.03 20.18 2.80
C ALA A 93 -5.53 19.69 4.17
N SER A 94 -5.31 20.60 5.13
CA SER A 94 -4.89 20.27 6.49
C SER A 94 -5.92 19.41 7.23
N ARG A 95 -7.21 19.75 7.10
CA ARG A 95 -8.32 18.99 7.69
C ARG A 95 -8.45 17.62 7.05
N ALA A 96 -8.38 17.52 5.72
CA ALA A 96 -8.45 16.25 5.00
C ALA A 96 -7.34 15.28 5.42
N VAL A 97 -6.11 15.79 5.62
CA VAL A 97 -5.01 15.00 6.17
C VAL A 97 -5.37 14.49 7.57
N ALA A 98 -5.76 15.39 8.49
CA ALA A 98 -6.13 15.01 9.86
C ALA A 98 -7.29 13.99 9.90
N THR A 99 -8.31 14.15 9.04
CA THR A 99 -9.41 13.21 8.88
C THR A 99 -8.92 11.85 8.41
N THR A 100 -8.02 11.81 7.42
CA THR A 100 -7.43 10.56 6.90
C THR A 100 -6.66 9.83 8.01
N PHE A 101 -5.89 10.57 8.83
CA PHE A 101 -5.23 10.03 10.03
C PHE A 101 -6.22 9.46 11.05
N LEU A 102 -7.30 10.18 11.34
CA LEU A 102 -8.32 9.74 12.28
C LEU A 102 -8.98 8.43 11.83
N ILE A 103 -9.33 8.31 10.55
CA ILE A 103 -9.93 7.07 10.02
C ILE A 103 -8.91 5.92 10.11
N PHE A 104 -7.63 6.15 9.78
CA PHE A 104 -6.60 5.11 9.90
C PHE A 104 -6.41 4.64 11.33
N TRP A 105 -6.26 5.57 12.28
CA TRP A 105 -6.09 5.19 13.68
C TRP A 105 -7.33 4.56 14.27
N ALA A 106 -8.53 5.04 13.92
CA ALA A 106 -9.77 4.40 14.33
C ALA A 106 -9.81 2.93 13.86
N ALA A 107 -9.57 2.69 12.57
CA ALA A 107 -9.55 1.33 12.03
C ALA A 107 -8.42 0.47 12.63
N ALA A 108 -7.22 1.01 12.78
CA ALA A 108 -6.08 0.31 13.37
C ALA A 108 -6.34 -0.06 14.83
N ILE A 109 -6.90 0.86 15.63
CA ILE A 109 -7.27 0.60 17.03
C ILE A 109 -8.38 -0.44 17.11
N THR A 110 -9.43 -0.33 16.29
CA THR A 110 -10.52 -1.32 16.27
C THR A 110 -9.98 -2.72 15.94
N ILE A 111 -9.09 -2.83 14.95
CA ILE A 111 -8.49 -4.11 14.56
C ILE A 111 -7.51 -4.60 15.64
N THR A 112 -6.77 -3.72 16.29
CA THR A 112 -5.88 -4.07 17.40
C THR A 112 -6.67 -4.65 18.57
N ILE A 113 -7.75 -3.98 18.98
CA ILE A 113 -8.59 -4.41 20.10
C ILE A 113 -9.30 -5.71 19.76
N ALA A 114 -9.96 -5.79 18.60
CA ALA A 114 -10.64 -7.00 18.15
C ALA A 114 -9.67 -8.17 17.98
N GLY A 115 -8.51 -7.91 17.38
CA GLY A 115 -7.44 -8.89 17.19
C GLY A 115 -6.86 -9.38 18.52
N ALA A 116 -6.60 -8.49 19.48
CA ALA A 116 -6.03 -8.87 20.78
C ALA A 116 -7.01 -9.67 21.64
N LEU A 117 -8.30 -9.28 21.67
CA LEU A 117 -9.33 -9.95 22.47
C LEU A 117 -9.76 -11.30 21.87
N CYS A 118 -9.80 -11.40 20.54
CA CYS A 118 -10.35 -12.56 19.86
C CYS A 118 -9.28 -13.42 19.16
N ILE A 119 -7.99 -13.27 19.45
CA ILE A 119 -6.95 -13.91 18.61
C ILE A 119 -7.04 -15.43 18.57
N GLU A 120 -7.26 -16.07 19.72
CA GLU A 120 -7.35 -17.52 19.83
C GLU A 120 -8.55 -18.07 19.05
N PRO A 121 -9.80 -17.62 19.31
CA PRO A 121 -10.93 -18.09 18.53
C PRO A 121 -10.83 -17.69 17.05
N LEU A 122 -10.24 -16.55 16.72
CA LEU A 122 -10.03 -16.11 15.34
C LEU A 122 -9.03 -17.00 14.60
N VAL A 123 -7.93 -17.41 15.26
CA VAL A 123 -6.93 -18.31 14.66
C VAL A 123 -7.55 -19.68 14.35
N TYR A 124 -8.32 -20.25 15.27
CA TYR A 124 -9.03 -21.52 15.01
C TYR A 124 -10.15 -21.37 13.97
N LEU A 125 -10.88 -20.25 13.97
CA LEU A 125 -11.90 -19.94 12.95
C LEU A 125 -11.28 -19.87 11.55
N LEU A 126 -10.06 -19.33 11.44
CA LEU A 126 -9.29 -19.26 10.20
C LEU A 126 -8.64 -20.60 9.80
N GLY A 127 -8.87 -21.67 10.56
CA GLY A 127 -8.48 -23.04 10.21
C GLY A 127 -7.13 -23.50 10.73
N ALA A 128 -6.59 -22.88 11.79
CA ALA A 128 -5.37 -23.39 12.42
C ALA A 128 -5.58 -24.75 13.08
N THR A 129 -4.60 -25.64 12.89
CA THR A 129 -4.43 -26.86 13.67
C THR A 129 -3.66 -26.57 14.95
N ASP A 130 -3.73 -27.46 15.95
CA ASP A 130 -3.04 -27.29 17.24
C ASP A 130 -1.51 -27.13 17.11
N ARG A 131 -0.93 -27.62 16.01
CA ARG A 131 0.51 -27.47 15.70
C ARG A 131 0.86 -26.09 15.17
N ILE A 132 -0.09 -25.40 14.53
CA ILE A 132 0.12 -24.11 13.87
C ILE A 132 -0.39 -22.96 14.74
N ALA A 133 -1.44 -23.19 15.53
CA ALA A 133 -2.07 -22.21 16.40
C ALA A 133 -1.06 -21.43 17.28
N PRO A 134 -0.06 -22.07 17.93
CA PRO A 134 0.92 -21.34 18.74
C PRO A 134 1.73 -20.32 17.93
N TYR A 135 2.14 -20.67 16.72
CA TYR A 135 2.87 -19.76 15.83
C TYR A 135 2.00 -18.60 15.36
N ALA A 136 0.76 -18.90 14.97
CA ALA A 136 -0.20 -17.88 14.56
C ALA A 136 -0.49 -16.91 15.72
N ILE A 137 -0.87 -17.41 16.91
CA ILE A 137 -1.21 -16.55 18.05
C ILE A 137 -0.05 -15.61 18.42
N VAL A 138 1.19 -16.12 18.48
CA VAL A 138 2.35 -15.27 18.79
C VAL A 138 2.58 -14.22 17.71
N TYR A 139 2.56 -14.62 16.43
CA TYR A 139 2.74 -13.71 15.30
C TYR A 139 1.67 -12.61 15.32
N GLY A 140 0.41 -13.01 15.40
CA GLY A 140 -0.73 -12.10 15.31
C GLY A 140 -0.83 -11.17 16.50
N ARG A 141 -0.53 -11.62 17.74
CA ARG A 141 -0.54 -10.72 18.91
C ARG A 141 0.42 -9.56 18.72
N ILE A 142 1.65 -9.85 18.27
CA ILE A 142 2.67 -8.82 18.04
C ILE A 142 2.26 -7.88 16.91
N ILE A 143 1.79 -8.43 15.79
CA ILE A 143 1.32 -7.64 14.65
C ILE A 143 0.13 -6.76 15.00
N PHE A 144 -0.85 -7.26 15.76
CA PHE A 144 -2.00 -6.47 16.19
C PHE A 144 -1.59 -5.34 17.12
N LEU A 145 -0.73 -5.60 18.11
CA LEU A 145 -0.18 -4.54 18.96
C LEU A 145 0.57 -3.48 18.14
N GLY A 146 1.26 -3.91 17.07
CA GLY A 146 1.95 -3.02 16.14
C GLY A 146 1.06 -2.31 15.11
N ALA A 147 -0.20 -2.71 14.93
CA ALA A 147 -1.06 -2.19 13.87
C ALA A 147 -1.31 -0.68 13.96
N VAL A 148 -1.20 -0.10 15.16
CA VAL A 148 -1.26 1.36 15.39
C VAL A 148 -0.15 2.12 14.64
N THR A 149 0.98 1.45 14.37
CA THR A 149 2.09 2.00 13.58
C THR A 149 1.91 1.81 12.07
N SER A 150 1.03 0.89 11.65
CA SER A 150 0.70 0.66 10.24
C SER A 150 -0.17 1.80 9.71
N THR A 151 0.38 2.60 8.81
CA THR A 151 -0.25 3.85 8.40
C THR A 151 -0.11 4.11 6.90
N GLY A 152 -1.18 4.62 6.28
CA GLY A 152 -1.23 4.97 4.86
C GLY A 152 -0.56 6.31 4.52
N PHE A 153 0.57 6.65 5.12
CA PHE A 153 1.21 7.97 4.94
C PHE A 153 1.78 8.17 3.54
N SER A 154 2.23 7.09 2.91
CA SER A 154 2.87 7.16 1.59
C SER A 154 1.96 7.74 0.51
N THR A 155 0.65 7.47 0.55
CA THR A 155 -0.32 8.01 -0.42
C THR A 155 -0.58 9.50 -0.21
N ILE A 156 -0.71 9.96 1.03
CA ILE A 156 -0.88 11.39 1.37
C ILE A 156 0.37 12.20 1.02
N ILE A 157 1.56 11.65 1.29
CA ILE A 157 2.83 12.29 0.96
C ILE A 157 3.03 12.37 -0.56
N ARG A 158 2.53 11.38 -1.30
CA ARG A 158 2.47 11.40 -2.76
C ARG A 158 1.50 12.46 -3.27
N ALA A 159 0.36 12.64 -2.61
CA ALA A 159 -0.61 13.72 -2.88
C ALA A 159 0.01 15.12 -2.73
N ASP A 160 0.94 15.29 -1.79
CA ASP A 160 1.74 16.51 -1.60
C ASP A 160 2.85 16.71 -2.66
N GLY A 161 2.90 15.87 -3.70
CA GLY A 161 3.92 15.93 -4.76
C GLY A 161 5.30 15.43 -4.34
N ASN A 162 5.45 14.88 -3.13
CA ASN A 162 6.75 14.42 -2.62
C ASN A 162 6.98 12.93 -2.87
N ALA A 163 7.00 12.53 -4.14
CA ALA A 163 7.16 11.13 -4.56
C ALA A 163 8.42 10.48 -3.96
N ARG A 164 9.56 11.18 -3.94
CA ARG A 164 10.82 10.64 -3.38
C ARG A 164 10.71 10.29 -1.89
N TYR A 165 10.03 11.12 -1.10
CA TYR A 165 9.84 10.83 0.32
C TYR A 165 8.81 9.71 0.54
N SER A 166 7.76 9.66 -0.30
CA SER A 166 6.82 8.54 -0.33
C SER A 166 7.54 7.21 -0.60
N THR A 167 8.51 7.19 -1.51
CA THR A 167 9.34 6.01 -1.78
C THR A 167 10.33 5.71 -0.66
N ALA A 168 10.95 6.71 -0.04
CA ALA A 168 11.82 6.52 1.11
C ALA A 168 11.11 5.86 2.31
N ILE A 169 9.81 6.18 2.50
CA ILE A 169 8.94 5.54 3.51
C ILE A 169 8.72 4.04 3.25
N TRP A 170 8.98 3.55 2.04
CA TRP A 170 8.98 2.12 1.75
C TRP A 170 10.38 1.53 1.84
N VAL A 171 11.36 2.16 1.18
CA VAL A 171 12.74 1.64 1.08
C VAL A 171 13.38 1.50 2.46
N ILE A 172 13.37 2.54 3.28
CA ILE A 172 14.07 2.53 4.58
C ILE A 172 13.46 1.48 5.52
N PRO A 173 12.14 1.47 5.76
CA PRO A 173 11.53 0.42 6.59
C PRO A 173 11.74 -1.00 6.07
N VAL A 174 11.64 -1.23 4.76
CA VAL A 174 11.81 -2.58 4.20
C VAL A 174 13.27 -3.05 4.33
N THR A 175 14.25 -2.18 4.08
CA THR A 175 15.66 -2.52 4.30
C THR A 175 15.94 -2.79 5.78
N THR A 176 15.37 -1.98 6.69
CA THR A 176 15.50 -2.24 8.13
C THR A 176 14.84 -3.56 8.53
N ASN A 177 13.65 -3.86 7.99
CA ASN A 177 12.96 -5.12 8.23
C ASN A 177 13.81 -6.32 7.78
N LEU A 178 14.40 -6.27 6.59
CA LEU A 178 15.30 -7.29 6.06
C LEU A 178 16.46 -7.59 7.02
N VAL A 179 17.12 -6.54 7.51
CA VAL A 179 18.25 -6.64 8.44
C VAL A 179 17.80 -7.18 9.80
N LEU A 180 16.65 -6.71 10.32
CA LEU A 180 16.11 -7.16 11.60
C LEU A 180 15.61 -8.61 11.53
N CYS A 181 14.99 -9.03 10.43
CA CYS A 181 14.60 -10.43 10.23
C CYS A 181 15.82 -11.34 10.24
N TRP A 182 16.88 -10.97 9.51
CA TRP A 182 18.14 -11.72 9.56
C TRP A 182 18.71 -11.80 10.98
N LEU A 183 18.74 -10.68 11.71
CA LEU A 183 19.25 -10.64 13.08
C LEU A 183 18.39 -11.47 14.05
N PHE A 184 17.07 -11.28 14.05
CA PHE A 184 16.17 -11.90 15.02
C PHE A 184 15.95 -13.39 14.76
N ILE A 185 16.00 -13.82 13.49
CA ILE A 185 15.71 -15.20 13.10
C ILE A 185 17.00 -16.01 12.99
N MET A 186 18.02 -15.52 12.26
CA MET A 186 19.24 -16.30 12.01
C MET A 186 20.22 -16.23 13.18
N VAL A 187 20.39 -15.04 13.80
CA VAL A 187 21.38 -14.82 14.87
C VAL A 187 20.77 -15.10 16.25
N LEU A 188 19.68 -14.41 16.60
CA LEU A 188 19.07 -14.49 17.93
C LEU A 188 18.09 -15.66 18.09
N ARG A 189 17.66 -16.30 16.99
CA ARG A 189 16.75 -17.45 16.97
C ARG A 189 15.47 -17.27 17.80
N ILE A 190 14.91 -16.05 17.80
CA ILE A 190 13.66 -15.69 18.50
C ILE A 190 12.42 -16.29 17.79
N GLY A 191 12.63 -16.94 16.64
CA GLY A 191 11.58 -17.61 15.89
C GLY A 191 10.53 -16.62 15.34
N VAL A 192 9.26 -17.03 15.38
CA VAL A 192 8.16 -16.29 14.73
C VAL A 192 7.90 -14.94 15.40
N ALA A 193 8.15 -14.83 16.70
CA ALA A 193 8.09 -13.55 17.40
C ALA A 193 9.11 -12.55 16.84
N GLY A 194 10.30 -13.02 16.43
CA GLY A 194 11.32 -12.21 15.78
C GLY A 194 10.85 -11.62 14.46
N ALA A 195 10.23 -12.43 13.59
CA ALA A 195 9.65 -11.95 12.33
C ALA A 195 8.60 -10.85 12.56
N ALA A 196 7.67 -11.09 13.48
CA ALA A 196 6.63 -10.11 13.81
C ALA A 196 7.22 -8.81 14.39
N LEU A 197 8.19 -8.90 15.30
CA LEU A 197 8.87 -7.73 15.88
C LEU A 197 9.62 -6.92 14.83
N ALA A 198 10.34 -7.56 13.92
CA ALA A 198 11.02 -6.89 12.81
C ALA A 198 10.03 -6.08 11.96
N THR A 199 8.84 -6.62 11.72
CA THR A 199 7.76 -5.95 10.99
C THR A 199 7.19 -4.76 11.74
N VAL A 200 6.93 -4.90 13.05
CA VAL A 200 6.44 -3.78 13.87
C VAL A 200 7.47 -2.66 13.99
N VAL A 201 8.75 -2.98 14.17
CA VAL A 201 9.82 -1.96 14.22
C VAL A 201 9.94 -1.23 12.89
N ALA A 202 9.87 -1.94 11.76
CA ALA A 202 9.87 -1.32 10.44
C ALA A 202 8.67 -0.38 10.25
N GLN A 203 7.48 -0.81 10.64
CA GLN A 203 6.27 0.04 10.61
C GLN A 203 6.40 1.25 11.55
N ALA A 204 7.01 1.10 12.73
CA ALA A 204 7.27 2.19 13.66
C ALA A 204 8.25 3.24 13.06
N ILE A 205 9.29 2.80 12.34
CA ILE A 205 10.19 3.70 11.60
C ILE A 205 9.42 4.45 10.51
N SER A 206 8.59 3.74 9.75
CA SER A 206 7.71 4.33 8.73
C SER A 206 6.77 5.39 9.33
N ALA A 207 6.15 5.07 10.46
CA ALA A 207 5.27 5.98 11.19
C ALA A 207 6.02 7.21 11.70
N GLY A 208 7.22 7.02 12.27
CA GLY A 208 8.09 8.11 12.73
C GLY A 208 8.52 9.03 11.60
N MET A 209 8.88 8.48 10.44
CA MET A 209 9.16 9.26 9.23
C MET A 209 7.95 10.05 8.75
N GLY A 210 6.75 9.46 8.84
CA GLY A 210 5.49 10.17 8.57
C GLY A 210 5.29 11.33 9.52
N VAL A 211 5.36 11.09 10.83
CA VAL A 211 5.21 12.14 11.87
C VAL A 211 6.23 13.26 11.65
N TYR A 212 7.50 12.93 11.36
CA TYR A 212 8.51 13.93 11.02
C TYR A 212 8.11 14.79 9.82
N PHE A 213 7.64 14.16 8.75
CA PHE A 213 7.19 14.84 7.53
C PHE A 213 6.06 15.83 7.83
N PHE A 214 5.05 15.38 8.57
CA PHE A 214 3.82 16.11 8.82
C PHE A 214 3.93 17.15 9.94
N PHE A 215 4.75 16.90 10.98
CA PHE A 215 4.81 17.71 12.21
C PHE A 215 6.12 18.44 12.44
N PHE A 216 7.24 18.05 11.82
CA PHE A 216 8.56 18.65 12.09
C PHE A 216 9.27 19.29 10.89
N ARG A 217 8.90 18.97 9.64
CA ARG A 217 9.53 19.55 8.45
C ARG A 217 9.31 21.08 8.32
N LYS A 218 10.32 21.85 7.88
CA LYS A 218 10.23 23.33 7.72
C LYS A 218 9.49 23.80 6.45
N ASN A 219 9.61 23.10 5.32
CA ASN A 219 8.88 23.40 4.06
C ASN A 219 7.66 22.48 3.90
N ARG A 220 6.56 22.76 4.59
CA ARG A 220 5.30 22.01 4.42
C ARG A 220 4.31 22.81 3.58
N SER A 221 3.58 22.11 2.72
CA SER A 221 2.50 22.69 1.93
C SER A 221 1.26 22.97 2.77
N TYR A 222 1.16 22.40 3.98
CA TYR A 222 0.06 22.61 4.92
C TYR A 222 0.53 22.45 6.38
N ARG A 223 -0.16 23.12 7.32
CA ARG A 223 0.13 23.05 8.77
C ARG A 223 -0.98 22.27 9.48
N ILE A 224 -0.65 21.07 9.95
CA ILE A 224 -1.55 20.29 10.80
C ILE A 224 -1.56 20.89 12.20
N ARG A 225 -2.71 21.43 12.61
CA ARG A 225 -2.97 21.91 13.97
C ARG A 225 -3.76 20.86 14.74
N ARG A 226 -3.53 20.73 16.06
CA ARG A 226 -4.30 19.84 16.94
C ARG A 226 -5.82 20.07 16.84
N ALA A 227 -6.22 21.32 16.60
CA ALA A 227 -7.63 21.69 16.41
C ALA A 227 -8.32 20.99 15.22
N TYR A 228 -7.57 20.50 14.23
CA TYR A 228 -8.12 19.81 13.06
C TYR A 228 -8.34 18.30 13.29
N PHE A 229 -7.92 17.74 14.42
CA PHE A 229 -8.24 16.36 14.82
C PHE A 229 -9.66 16.22 15.40
N ARG A 230 -10.60 17.06 14.94
CA ARG A 230 -12.01 16.92 15.28
C ARG A 230 -12.72 16.14 14.18
N PRO A 231 -13.55 15.15 14.53
CA PRO A 231 -14.30 14.39 13.55
C PRO A 231 -15.24 15.28 12.73
N ASP A 232 -14.91 15.48 11.45
CA ASP A 232 -15.78 16.14 10.47
C ASP A 232 -16.45 15.06 9.62
N TRP A 233 -17.71 14.75 9.93
CA TRP A 233 -18.47 13.69 9.26
C TRP A 233 -18.64 13.94 7.76
N ARG A 234 -18.63 15.20 7.31
CA ARG A 234 -18.71 15.52 5.87
C ARG A 234 -17.43 15.14 5.15
N LEU A 235 -16.28 15.49 5.72
CA LEU A 235 -14.97 15.11 5.16
C LEU A 235 -14.73 13.60 5.24
N ILE A 236 -15.16 12.94 6.31
CA ILE A 236 -15.09 11.48 6.42
C ILE A 236 -15.93 10.82 5.31
N GLY A 237 -17.16 11.30 5.11
CA GLY A 237 -18.02 10.83 4.02
C GLY A 237 -17.38 11.03 2.65
N GLU A 238 -16.77 12.19 2.38
CA GLU A 238 -16.07 12.47 1.12
C GLU A 238 -14.87 11.51 0.90
N VAL A 239 -14.02 11.33 1.92
CA VAL A 239 -12.86 10.43 1.84
C VAL A 239 -13.29 8.98 1.61
N LEU A 240 -14.28 8.50 2.36
CA LEU A 240 -14.78 7.14 2.21
C LEU A 240 -15.46 6.94 0.86
N MET A 241 -16.28 7.89 0.38
CA MET A 241 -16.97 7.79 -0.90
C MET A 241 -15.99 7.75 -2.08
N ILE A 242 -14.90 8.54 -2.04
CA ILE A 242 -13.86 8.50 -3.07
C ILE A 242 -13.01 7.22 -2.97
N GLY A 243 -12.79 6.72 -1.75
CA GLY A 243 -12.02 5.50 -1.50
C GLY A 243 -12.78 4.22 -1.84
N PHE A 244 -14.10 4.18 -1.63
CA PHE A 244 -14.95 3.00 -1.71
C PHE A 244 -14.87 2.26 -3.06
N PRO A 245 -14.78 2.92 -4.23
CA PRO A 245 -14.51 2.25 -5.50
C PRO A 245 -13.23 1.41 -5.50
N SER A 246 -12.19 1.82 -4.76
CA SER A 246 -10.94 1.04 -4.62
C SER A 246 -11.16 -0.23 -3.81
N LEU A 247 -12.02 -0.17 -2.78
CA LEU A 247 -12.41 -1.35 -2.01
C LEU A 247 -13.16 -2.34 -2.90
N ILE A 248 -14.18 -1.87 -3.63
CA ILE A 248 -14.94 -2.69 -4.59
C ILE A 248 -14.00 -3.30 -5.62
N LYS A 249 -13.09 -2.51 -6.22
CA LYS A 249 -12.12 -3.01 -7.21
C LYS A 249 -11.33 -4.21 -6.67
N ASN A 250 -10.82 -4.12 -5.44
CA ASN A 250 -10.05 -5.20 -4.82
C ASN A 250 -10.93 -6.43 -4.52
N LEU A 251 -12.14 -6.22 -3.99
CA LEU A 251 -13.10 -7.30 -3.74
C LEU A 251 -13.50 -8.02 -5.04
N SER A 252 -13.80 -7.27 -6.09
CA SER A 252 -14.11 -7.81 -7.42
C SER A 252 -12.95 -8.60 -8.00
N ALA A 253 -11.71 -8.12 -7.87
CA ALA A 253 -10.53 -8.87 -8.32
C ALA A 253 -10.39 -10.22 -7.60
N SER A 254 -10.59 -10.24 -6.28
CA SER A 254 -10.57 -11.48 -5.49
C SER A 254 -11.70 -12.44 -5.88
N LEU A 255 -12.92 -11.92 -6.09
CA LEU A 255 -14.07 -12.74 -6.52
C LEU A 255 -13.84 -13.38 -7.89
N VAL A 256 -13.29 -12.63 -8.85
CA VAL A 256 -12.95 -13.15 -10.18
C VAL A 256 -11.97 -14.32 -10.08
N VAL A 257 -10.94 -14.21 -9.23
CA VAL A 257 -9.96 -15.29 -9.01
C VAL A 257 -10.63 -16.55 -8.40
N ILE A 258 -11.55 -16.37 -7.44
CA ILE A 258 -12.29 -17.50 -6.84
C ILE A 258 -13.15 -18.22 -7.90
N ILE A 259 -13.88 -17.46 -8.72
CA ILE A 259 -14.72 -18.03 -9.78
C ILE A 259 -13.87 -18.79 -10.79
N ILE A 260 -12.76 -18.20 -11.25
CA ILE A 260 -11.84 -18.85 -12.21
C ILE A 260 -11.24 -20.13 -11.61
N ASN A 261 -10.78 -20.10 -10.36
CA ASN A 261 -10.25 -21.30 -9.70
C ASN A 261 -11.30 -22.42 -9.60
N ASN A 262 -12.54 -22.10 -9.23
CA ASN A 262 -13.61 -23.11 -9.14
C ASN A 262 -13.92 -23.72 -10.52
N LEU A 263 -13.94 -22.92 -11.59
CA LEU A 263 -14.14 -23.41 -12.95
C LEU A 263 -12.97 -24.27 -13.43
N LEU A 264 -11.73 -23.84 -13.21
CA LEU A 264 -10.54 -24.61 -13.59
C LEU A 264 -10.44 -25.94 -12.85
N LYS A 265 -10.81 -25.97 -11.57
CA LYS A 265 -10.87 -27.20 -10.78
C LYS A 265 -11.83 -28.22 -11.41
N GLN A 266 -12.97 -27.77 -11.94
CA GLN A 266 -13.94 -28.65 -12.58
C GLN A 266 -13.49 -29.13 -13.98
N ILE A 267 -12.85 -28.25 -14.76
CA ILE A 267 -12.53 -28.53 -16.17
C ILE A 267 -11.20 -29.30 -16.31
N GLY A 268 -10.18 -28.93 -15.54
CA GLY A 268 -8.81 -29.42 -15.74
C GLY A 268 -8.11 -29.88 -14.46
N GLY A 269 -8.84 -29.99 -13.34
CA GLY A 269 -8.29 -30.49 -12.08
C GLY A 269 -7.10 -29.67 -11.56
N ASP A 270 -6.21 -30.32 -10.82
CA ASP A 270 -5.11 -29.66 -10.11
C ASP A 270 -4.04 -29.08 -11.05
N SER A 271 -3.84 -29.67 -12.23
CA SER A 271 -2.87 -29.18 -13.21
C SER A 271 -3.28 -27.82 -13.77
N ALA A 272 -4.56 -27.63 -14.09
CA ALA A 272 -5.09 -26.35 -14.56
C ALA A 272 -5.01 -25.24 -13.50
N LEU A 273 -5.22 -25.60 -12.22
CA LEU A 273 -5.02 -24.68 -11.10
C LEU A 273 -3.55 -24.26 -10.96
N GLY A 274 -2.62 -25.20 -11.11
CA GLY A 274 -1.18 -24.93 -11.07
C GLY A 274 -0.74 -23.95 -12.16
N VAL A 275 -1.18 -24.17 -13.41
CA VAL A 275 -0.86 -23.28 -14.54
C VAL A 275 -1.44 -21.88 -14.32
N PHE A 276 -2.69 -21.78 -13.88
CA PHE A 276 -3.31 -20.48 -13.60
C PHE A 276 -2.61 -19.73 -12.46
N ALA A 277 -2.16 -20.42 -11.42
CA ALA A 277 -1.43 -19.80 -10.32
C ALA A 277 -0.11 -19.15 -10.78
N ILE A 278 0.64 -19.83 -11.67
CA ILE A 278 1.87 -19.28 -12.27
C ILE A 278 1.53 -18.08 -13.16
N ALA A 279 0.55 -18.22 -14.06
CA ALA A 279 0.13 -17.15 -14.96
C ALA A 279 -0.35 -15.90 -14.20
N ASN A 280 -1.12 -16.08 -13.12
CA ASN A 280 -1.62 -14.97 -12.31
C ASN A 280 -0.51 -14.26 -11.51
N ARG A 281 0.50 -15.00 -11.04
CA ARG A 281 1.70 -14.41 -10.42
C ARG A 281 2.48 -13.56 -11.42
N LEU A 282 2.69 -14.09 -12.63
CA LEU A 282 3.35 -13.35 -13.70
C LEU A 282 2.57 -12.08 -14.07
N TYR A 283 1.25 -12.19 -14.27
CA TYR A 283 0.37 -11.04 -14.52
C TYR A 283 0.47 -9.99 -13.41
N SER A 284 0.44 -10.41 -12.15
CA SER A 284 0.54 -9.51 -11.00
C SER A 284 1.88 -8.75 -10.98
N ALA A 285 2.99 -9.43 -11.29
CA ALA A 285 4.32 -8.81 -11.39
C ALA A 285 4.39 -7.78 -12.53
N LEU A 286 3.88 -8.14 -13.72
CA LEU A 286 3.86 -7.25 -14.89
C LEU A 286 2.91 -6.05 -14.71
N ASN A 287 1.91 -6.16 -13.84
CA ASN A 287 0.96 -5.09 -13.55
C ASN A 287 1.48 -4.04 -12.54
N LEU A 288 2.61 -4.30 -11.87
CA LEU A 288 3.19 -3.36 -10.89
C LEU A 288 3.52 -1.99 -11.52
N PRO A 289 4.17 -1.89 -12.70
CA PRO A 289 4.45 -0.59 -13.31
C PRO A 289 3.20 0.16 -13.76
N GLN A 290 2.18 -0.54 -14.27
CA GLN A 290 0.89 0.08 -14.62
C GLN A 290 0.21 0.68 -13.39
N THR A 291 0.21 -0.04 -12.27
CA THR A 291 -0.30 0.47 -11.00
C THR A 291 0.49 1.68 -10.53
N GLY A 292 1.81 1.68 -10.71
CA GLY A 292 2.68 2.82 -10.43
C GLY A 292 2.37 4.06 -11.29
N ILE A 293 2.05 3.86 -12.58
CA ILE A 293 1.62 4.94 -13.48
C ILE A 293 0.32 5.57 -12.97
N VAL A 294 -0.69 4.76 -12.66
CA VAL A 294 -2.00 5.23 -12.18
C VAL A 294 -1.88 6.00 -10.86
N GLN A 295 -1.14 5.45 -9.89
CA GLN A 295 -0.94 6.12 -8.60
C GLN A 295 -0.06 7.38 -8.71
N GLY A 296 0.92 7.39 -9.63
CA GLY A 296 1.74 8.56 -9.92
C GLY A 296 0.94 9.68 -10.61
N MET A 297 -0.03 9.32 -11.45
CA MET A 297 -0.93 10.25 -12.14
C MET A 297 -1.91 10.96 -11.19
N GLN A 298 -2.40 10.26 -10.16
CA GLN A 298 -3.44 10.74 -9.23
C GLN A 298 -3.20 12.17 -8.67
N PRO A 299 -2.03 12.51 -8.10
CA PRO A 299 -1.76 13.87 -7.60
C PRO A 299 -1.73 14.94 -8.69
N LEU A 300 -1.22 14.62 -9.90
CA LEU A 300 -1.21 15.56 -11.02
C LEU A 300 -2.64 15.90 -11.43
N VAL A 301 -3.49 14.88 -11.56
CA VAL A 301 -4.90 15.09 -11.94
C VAL A 301 -5.63 15.85 -10.84
N GLY A 302 -5.47 15.45 -9.57
CA GLY A 302 -6.13 16.11 -8.44
C GLY A 302 -5.77 17.58 -8.30
N TYR A 303 -4.48 17.91 -8.35
CA TYR A 303 -4.00 19.30 -8.21
C TYR A 303 -4.45 20.19 -9.38
N ASN A 304 -4.30 19.72 -10.62
CA ASN A 304 -4.68 20.50 -11.80
C ASN A 304 -6.19 20.63 -11.96
N PHE A 305 -6.96 19.65 -11.48
CA PHE A 305 -8.42 19.76 -11.38
C PHE A 305 -8.83 20.85 -10.37
N GLY A 306 -8.18 20.92 -9.21
CA GLY A 306 -8.41 21.98 -8.23
C GLY A 306 -8.09 23.39 -8.75
N GLN A 307 -7.04 23.52 -9.57
CA GLN A 307 -6.69 24.77 -10.28
C GLN A 307 -7.59 25.07 -11.49
N ARG A 308 -8.60 24.24 -11.77
CA ARG A 308 -9.45 24.33 -12.97
C ARG A 308 -8.68 24.28 -14.30
N GLN A 309 -7.48 23.73 -14.31
CA GLN A 309 -6.65 23.54 -15.51
C GLN A 309 -7.03 22.25 -16.24
N PHE A 310 -8.26 22.19 -16.75
CA PHE A 310 -8.83 20.97 -17.34
C PHE A 310 -8.08 20.47 -18.59
N GLU A 311 -7.46 21.36 -19.35
CA GLU A 311 -6.61 20.97 -20.49
C GLU A 311 -5.41 20.12 -20.02
N ARG A 312 -4.77 20.57 -18.94
CA ARG A 312 -3.64 19.88 -18.31
C ARG A 312 -4.07 18.56 -17.70
N VAL A 313 -5.26 18.48 -17.12
CA VAL A 313 -5.88 17.21 -16.68
C VAL A 313 -6.06 16.25 -17.85
N ARG A 314 -6.70 16.68 -18.95
CA ARG A 314 -6.93 15.86 -20.14
C ARG A 314 -5.63 15.35 -20.74
N ARG A 315 -4.61 16.21 -20.80
CA ARG A 315 -3.27 15.85 -21.28
C ARG A 315 -2.58 14.84 -20.37
N THR A 316 -2.70 14.99 -19.05
CA THR A 316 -2.16 14.05 -18.06
C THR A 316 -2.78 12.66 -18.20
N VAL A 317 -4.11 12.59 -18.33
CA VAL A 317 -4.85 11.34 -18.55
C VAL A 317 -4.43 10.70 -19.88
N ARG A 318 -4.38 11.47 -20.96
CA ARG A 318 -4.02 10.95 -22.30
C ARG A 318 -2.58 10.42 -22.35
N LEU A 319 -1.63 11.11 -21.70
CA LEU A 319 -0.24 10.64 -21.58
C LEU A 319 -0.15 9.38 -20.72
N SER A 320 -0.88 9.31 -19.61
CA SER A 320 -0.86 8.14 -18.72
C SER A 320 -1.48 6.91 -19.38
N LEU A 321 -2.58 7.09 -20.12
CA LEU A 321 -3.17 6.05 -20.96
C LEU A 321 -2.19 5.59 -22.03
N GLY A 322 -1.58 6.51 -22.79
CA GLY A 322 -0.58 6.19 -23.79
C GLY A 322 0.60 5.39 -23.21
N ALA A 323 1.15 5.83 -22.07
CA ALA A 323 2.22 5.13 -21.37
C ALA A 323 1.80 3.72 -20.92
N THR A 324 0.57 3.57 -20.41
CA THR A 324 0.04 2.28 -19.94
C THR A 324 -0.17 1.30 -21.09
N VAL A 325 -0.69 1.78 -22.24
CA VAL A 325 -0.89 0.99 -23.46
C VAL A 325 0.45 0.58 -24.07
N VAL A 326 1.40 1.52 -24.21
CA VAL A 326 2.74 1.22 -24.73
C VAL A 326 3.44 0.20 -23.84
N TYR A 327 3.44 0.39 -22.53
CA TYR A 327 4.00 -0.57 -21.59
C TYR A 327 3.29 -1.94 -21.70
N GLY A 328 1.96 -1.96 -21.76
CA GLY A 328 1.18 -3.19 -21.90
C GLY A 328 1.48 -3.94 -23.20
N ALA A 329 1.62 -3.23 -24.31
CA ALA A 329 2.01 -3.80 -25.60
C ALA A 329 3.42 -4.39 -25.53
N LEU A 330 4.39 -3.68 -24.95
CA LEU A 330 5.75 -4.17 -24.75
C LEU A 330 5.78 -5.41 -23.85
N ALA A 331 5.02 -5.41 -22.76
CA ALA A 331 4.90 -6.56 -21.86
C ALA A 331 4.27 -7.76 -22.58
N CYS A 332 3.25 -7.54 -23.42
CA CYS A 332 2.63 -8.59 -24.23
C CYS A 332 3.61 -9.21 -25.22
N VAL A 333 4.33 -8.37 -25.98
CA VAL A 333 5.36 -8.81 -26.92
C VAL A 333 6.46 -9.57 -26.19
N PHE A 334 6.91 -9.08 -25.04
CA PHE A 334 7.90 -9.77 -24.22
C PHE A 334 7.43 -11.16 -23.77
N CYS A 335 6.18 -11.29 -23.31
CA CYS A 335 5.61 -12.58 -22.94
C CYS A 335 5.48 -13.55 -24.13
N GLN A 336 5.19 -13.05 -25.34
CA GLN A 336 5.07 -13.88 -26.54
C GLN A 336 6.42 -14.32 -27.11
N LEU A 337 7.46 -13.49 -26.99
CA LEU A 337 8.80 -13.79 -27.51
C LEU A 337 9.60 -14.71 -26.57
N MET A 338 9.35 -14.64 -25.26
CA MET A 338 10.09 -15.43 -24.27
C MET A 338 9.17 -16.25 -23.33
N PRO A 339 8.22 -17.04 -23.85
CA PRO A 339 7.32 -17.82 -23.01
C PRO A 339 8.07 -18.88 -22.19
N ALA A 340 9.14 -19.44 -22.76
CA ALA A 340 9.96 -20.49 -22.12
C ALA A 340 10.90 -19.99 -21.01
N VAL A 341 11.10 -18.67 -20.87
CA VAL A 341 11.92 -18.09 -19.78
C VAL A 341 11.05 -17.68 -18.59
N LEU A 342 9.73 -17.56 -18.80
CA LEU A 342 8.77 -17.04 -17.83
C LEU A 342 7.98 -18.12 -17.08
N ILE A 343 7.99 -19.35 -17.61
CA ILE A 343 7.29 -20.54 -17.09
C ILE A 343 8.34 -21.60 -16.79
#